data_AF-U2QVL2-F1
#
_entry.id   AF-U2QVL2-F1
#
_cell.length_a   1.000
_cell.length_b   1.000
_cell.length_c   1.000
_cell.angle_alpha   90.00
_cell.angle_beta   90.00
_cell.angle_gamma   90.00
#
_symmetry.space_group_name_H-M   'P 1'
#
loop_
_entity.id
_entity.type
_entity.pdbx_description
1 polymer ?
#
loop_
_entity_poly.entity_id
_entity_poly.type
_entity_poly.pdbx_seq_one_letter_code
_entity_poly.pdbx_strand_id
1 'polypeptide(L)'
;MKDHATDSVTLAVSISDRRHRADVKFIRAVSFKRAWEPIEGLLAKAPQNIWIRIEIIHSVQRKRRAQLERILHEMTRMNYWRQGVSFDADFKTALLEMEINGHEFFKPGKGHVVGKGRSESWIDYQQVTKYLRRRNGQLSFDIESSEYVWLFTTSGIFSDGEQIWVLNDTETAEKGVRRLENPKKELQSYLVAGEDFLTWQIKEDGKFIYGYYPGLQRILSNYNSVRHFSSVYALLEAIDFTGNYEDTRRAKKTLQWGID
;
A
#
# COMPACT_ATOMS: atom_id res chain seq x y z
N MET A 1 -21.82 -4.00 -11.94
CA MET A 1 -21.41 -5.07 -11.01
C MET A 1 -22.06 -4.80 -9.66
N LYS A 2 -22.98 -5.65 -9.20
CA LYS A 2 -23.55 -5.60 -7.85
C LYS A 2 -23.07 -6.83 -7.08
N ASP A 3 -22.93 -6.72 -5.77
CA ASP A 3 -22.81 -7.89 -4.92
C ASP A 3 -24.16 -8.61 -4.89
N HIS A 4 -24.24 -9.78 -5.52
CA HIS A 4 -25.47 -10.56 -5.61
C HIS A 4 -26.01 -11.01 -4.25
N ALA A 5 -25.18 -11.07 -3.20
CA ALA A 5 -25.62 -11.44 -1.86
C ALA A 5 -26.31 -10.28 -1.13
N THR A 6 -26.03 -9.03 -1.48
CA THR A 6 -26.52 -7.84 -0.76
C THR A 6 -27.25 -6.82 -1.63
N ASP A 7 -27.39 -7.09 -2.93
CA ASP A 7 -27.91 -6.20 -3.99
C ASP A 7 -27.35 -4.77 -3.94
N SER A 8 -26.11 -4.63 -3.48
CA SER A 8 -25.46 -3.34 -3.24
C SER A 8 -24.10 -3.26 -3.93
N VAL A 9 -23.57 -2.03 -4.00
CA VAL A 9 -22.24 -1.71 -4.51
C VAL A 9 -21.52 -0.94 -3.42
N THR A 10 -20.35 -1.40 -3.02
CA THR A 10 -19.44 -0.63 -2.17
C THR A 10 -18.23 -0.20 -3.00
N LEU A 11 -17.96 1.09 -3.02
CA LEU A 11 -16.76 1.69 -3.58
C LEU A 11 -15.88 2.21 -2.45
N ALA A 12 -14.56 2.10 -2.59
CA ALA A 12 -13.60 2.82 -1.79
C ALA A 12 -12.90 3.87 -2.67
N VAL A 13 -12.77 5.10 -2.17
CA VAL A 13 -11.96 6.15 -2.78
C VAL A 13 -10.86 6.56 -1.80
N SER A 14 -9.62 6.58 -2.27
CA SER A 14 -8.45 7.05 -1.52
C SER A 14 -7.88 8.28 -2.22
N ILE A 15 -7.72 9.40 -1.52
CA ILE A 15 -7.20 10.66 -2.07
C ILE A 15 -5.97 11.09 -1.28
N SER A 16 -4.85 11.34 -1.95
CA SER A 16 -3.59 11.79 -1.33
C SER A 16 -3.05 13.02 -2.05
N ASP A 17 -2.48 13.95 -1.28
CA ASP A 17 -1.74 15.12 -1.76
C ASP A 17 -0.27 14.79 -2.13
N ARG A 18 0.05 13.50 -2.26
CA ARG A 18 1.39 12.94 -2.54
C ARG A 18 2.41 13.12 -1.40
N ARG A 19 2.04 13.79 -0.31
CA ARG A 19 2.91 14.04 0.86
C ARG A 19 2.42 13.28 2.09
N HIS A 20 1.12 13.11 2.21
CA HIS A 20 0.46 12.44 3.31
C HIS A 20 -0.21 11.15 2.84
N ARG A 21 -0.49 10.27 3.81
CA ARG A 21 -1.30 9.08 3.58
C ARG A 21 -2.66 9.48 3.02
N ALA A 22 -3.21 8.61 2.17
CA ALA A 22 -4.49 8.89 1.56
C ALA A 22 -5.62 8.93 2.59
N ASP A 23 -6.53 9.89 2.42
CA ASP A 23 -7.83 9.88 3.06
C ASP A 23 -8.74 8.90 2.33
N VAL A 24 -9.19 7.86 3.04
CA VAL A 24 -10.00 6.79 2.47
C VAL A 24 -11.47 6.96 2.87
N LYS A 25 -12.38 6.79 1.91
CA LYS A 25 -13.82 6.77 2.15
C LYS A 25 -14.45 5.54 1.51
N PHE A 26 -15.34 4.89 2.26
CA PHE A 26 -16.18 3.80 1.77
C PHE A 26 -17.58 4.32 1.52
N ILE A 27 -18.12 4.05 0.33
CA ILE A 27 -19.45 4.49 -0.09
C ILE A 27 -20.21 3.25 -0.55
N ARG A 28 -21.28 2.92 0.18
CA ARG A 28 -22.16 1.80 -0.11
C ARG A 28 -23.52 2.31 -0.58
N ALA A 29 -24.00 1.80 -1.71
CA ALA A 29 -25.29 2.17 -2.26
C ALA A 29 -25.96 1.01 -3.02
N VAL A 30 -27.22 1.17 -3.38
CA VAL A 30 -28.01 0.16 -4.12
C VAL A 30 -27.61 -0.02 -5.59
N SER A 31 -26.77 0.88 -6.12
CA SER A 31 -26.25 0.82 -7.49
C SER A 31 -24.93 1.55 -7.61
N PHE A 32 -24.16 1.21 -8.64
CA PHE A 32 -22.88 1.87 -8.93
C PHE A 32 -23.07 3.38 -9.11
N LYS A 33 -24.09 3.80 -9.88
CA LYS A 33 -24.39 5.22 -10.10
C LYS A 33 -24.57 5.97 -8.78
N ARG A 34 -25.36 5.42 -7.86
CA ARG A 34 -25.59 6.03 -6.54
C ARG A 34 -24.34 6.03 -5.65
N ALA A 35 -23.48 5.03 -5.78
CA ALA A 35 -22.19 5.03 -5.07
C ALA A 35 -21.17 6.00 -5.69
N TRP A 36 -21.29 6.27 -7.00
CA TRP A 36 -20.41 7.16 -7.74
C TRP A 36 -20.73 8.65 -7.51
N GLU A 37 -22.00 9.02 -7.41
CA GLU A 37 -22.46 10.40 -7.21
C GLU A 37 -21.68 11.16 -6.09
N PRO A 38 -21.47 10.59 -4.89
CA PRO A 38 -20.66 11.25 -3.86
C PRO A 38 -19.16 11.31 -4.18
N ILE A 39 -18.61 10.32 -4.90
CA ILE A 39 -17.21 10.31 -5.33
C ILE A 39 -16.98 11.45 -6.32
N GLU A 40 -17.85 11.60 -7.32
CA GLU A 40 -17.80 12.68 -8.28
C GLU A 40 -17.79 14.05 -7.59
N GLY A 41 -18.66 14.25 -6.60
CA GLY A 41 -18.69 15.48 -5.80
C GLY A 41 -17.42 15.74 -4.98
N LEU A 42 -16.70 14.69 -4.57
CA LEU A 42 -15.38 14.82 -3.92
C LEU A 42 -14.30 15.19 -4.94
N LEU A 43 -14.27 14.49 -6.07
CA LEU A 43 -13.27 14.69 -7.12
C LEU A 43 -13.39 16.05 -7.81
N ALA A 44 -14.61 16.56 -7.98
CA ALA A 44 -14.86 17.90 -8.55
C ALA A 44 -14.24 19.04 -7.71
N LYS A 45 -13.96 18.80 -6.44
CA LYS A 45 -13.34 19.77 -5.51
C LYS A 45 -11.85 19.50 -5.28
N ALA A 46 -11.33 18.43 -5.85
CA ALA A 46 -9.99 17.96 -5.55
C ALA A 46 -8.96 18.71 -6.44
N PRO A 47 -7.78 19.09 -5.89
CA PRO A 47 -6.77 19.80 -6.67
C PRO A 47 -6.18 18.92 -7.78
N GLN A 48 -5.61 19.53 -8.82
CA GLN A 48 -5.10 18.78 -9.99
C GLN A 48 -3.89 17.87 -9.68
N ASN A 49 -3.08 18.20 -8.67
CA ASN A 49 -1.87 17.45 -8.32
C ASN A 49 -2.09 16.52 -7.13
N ILE A 50 -2.98 15.54 -7.29
CA ILE A 50 -3.32 14.54 -6.27
C ILE A 50 -3.25 13.13 -6.85
N TRP A 51 -3.06 12.17 -5.97
CA TRP A 51 -3.23 10.77 -6.29
C TRP A 51 -4.61 10.29 -5.84
N ILE A 52 -5.32 9.64 -6.76
CA ILE A 52 -6.65 9.09 -6.52
C ILE A 52 -6.62 7.60 -6.79
N ARG A 53 -7.09 6.78 -5.86
CA ARG A 53 -7.36 5.35 -6.10
C ARG A 53 -8.84 5.10 -5.88
N ILE A 54 -9.49 4.45 -6.85
CA ILE A 54 -10.90 4.08 -6.75
C ILE A 54 -11.02 2.58 -6.95
N GLU A 55 -11.68 1.93 -6.01
CA GLU A 55 -11.80 0.49 -5.94
C GLU A 55 -13.24 0.07 -5.74
N ILE A 56 -13.68 -0.93 -6.50
CA ILE A 56 -14.90 -1.67 -6.19
C ILE A 56 -14.55 -2.83 -5.26
N ILE A 57 -15.35 -2.98 -4.21
CA ILE A 57 -15.23 -4.08 -3.25
C ILE A 57 -16.04 -5.26 -3.76
N HIS A 58 -15.45 -6.45 -3.72
CA HIS A 58 -16.10 -7.69 -4.11
C HIS A 58 -15.51 -8.89 -3.35
N SER A 59 -15.97 -10.10 -3.70
CA SER A 59 -15.54 -11.35 -3.07
C SER A 59 -15.64 -11.32 -1.54
N VAL A 60 -16.71 -10.70 -1.03
CA VAL A 60 -16.93 -10.49 0.40
C VAL A 60 -17.21 -11.82 1.09
N GLN A 61 -16.48 -12.11 2.16
CA GLN A 61 -16.63 -13.31 2.98
C GLN A 61 -16.89 -12.93 4.43
N ARG A 62 -18.06 -13.29 4.96
CA ARG A 62 -18.32 -13.23 6.40
C ARG A 62 -17.57 -14.37 7.08
N LYS A 63 -16.70 -14.05 8.04
CA LYS A 63 -15.98 -15.01 8.88
C LYS A 63 -16.19 -14.68 10.35
N ARG A 64 -16.10 -15.68 11.22
CA ARG A 64 -16.00 -15.40 12.66
C ARG A 64 -14.68 -14.67 12.92
N ARG A 65 -14.68 -13.66 13.79
CA ARG A 65 -13.47 -12.92 14.17
C ARG A 65 -12.34 -13.85 14.64
N ALA A 66 -12.68 -14.85 15.46
CA ALA A 66 -11.75 -15.87 15.92
C ALA A 66 -11.06 -16.65 14.78
N GLN A 67 -11.69 -16.79 13.61
CA GLN A 67 -11.06 -17.41 12.43
C GLN A 67 -10.02 -16.48 11.81
N LEU A 68 -10.30 -15.18 11.69
CA LEU A 68 -9.32 -14.18 11.24
C LEU A 68 -8.12 -14.16 12.18
N GLU A 69 -8.35 -14.11 13.48
CA GLU A 69 -7.28 -14.11 14.49
C GLU A 69 -6.41 -15.36 14.40
N ARG A 70 -7.01 -16.54 14.18
CA ARG A 70 -6.26 -17.78 13.93
C ARG A 70 -5.40 -17.69 12.67
N ILE A 71 -5.95 -17.17 11.57
CA ILE A 71 -5.20 -16.99 10.32
C ILE A 71 -3.98 -16.09 10.56
N LEU A 72 -4.19 -14.92 11.20
CA LEU A 72 -3.10 -14.00 11.52
C LEU A 72 -2.04 -14.65 12.40
N HIS A 73 -2.45 -15.45 13.38
CA HIS A 73 -1.54 -16.17 14.26
C HIS A 73 -0.70 -17.22 13.50
N GLU A 74 -1.27 -17.89 12.50
CA GLU A 74 -0.63 -18.95 11.72
C GLU A 74 0.24 -18.44 10.56
N MET A 75 0.07 -17.19 10.14
CA MET A 75 0.88 -16.58 9.09
C MET A 75 2.37 -16.60 9.43
N THR A 76 3.23 -16.85 8.44
CA THR A 76 4.70 -16.82 8.60
C THR A 76 5.30 -15.43 8.36
N ARG A 77 4.62 -14.59 7.59
CA ARG A 77 5.04 -13.21 7.28
C ARG A 77 4.33 -12.22 8.20
N MET A 78 5.10 -11.35 8.84
CA MET A 78 4.56 -10.15 9.51
C MET A 78 4.23 -9.05 8.50
N ASN A 79 3.31 -8.15 8.86
CA ASN A 79 2.95 -6.97 8.09
C ASN A 79 2.71 -7.23 6.59
N TYR A 80 2.10 -8.38 6.27
CA TYR A 80 1.81 -8.84 4.91
C TYR A 80 0.40 -9.42 4.86
N TRP A 81 -0.61 -8.56 4.94
CA TRP A 81 -2.00 -8.93 4.74
C TRP A 81 -2.44 -8.58 3.31
N ARG A 82 -3.29 -9.39 2.66
CA ARG A 82 -3.65 -9.21 1.23
C ARG A 82 -5.16 -9.04 0.97
N GLN A 83 -5.92 -8.66 1.99
CA GLN A 83 -7.37 -8.47 1.91
C GLN A 83 -7.78 -7.20 2.66
N GLY A 84 -8.94 -6.64 2.33
CA GLY A 84 -9.60 -5.68 3.21
C GLY A 84 -10.32 -6.39 4.36
N VAL A 85 -10.60 -5.65 5.43
CA VAL A 85 -11.34 -6.14 6.60
C VAL A 85 -12.37 -5.10 7.02
N SER A 86 -13.62 -5.50 7.23
CA SER A 86 -14.62 -4.69 7.94
C SER A 86 -15.12 -5.41 9.18
N PHE A 87 -15.42 -4.64 10.23
CA PHE A 87 -15.96 -5.16 11.50
C PHE A 87 -17.49 -5.03 11.59
N ASP A 88 -18.13 -4.51 10.54
CA ASP A 88 -19.59 -4.46 10.37
C ASP A 88 -20.00 -4.79 8.92
N ALA A 89 -21.26 -5.20 8.74
CA ALA A 89 -21.81 -5.59 7.44
C ALA A 89 -22.03 -4.41 6.48
N ASP A 90 -22.11 -3.18 6.99
CA ASP A 90 -22.37 -1.97 6.22
C ASP A 90 -21.07 -1.31 5.71
N PHE A 91 -19.92 -1.89 6.00
CA PHE A 91 -18.59 -1.36 5.66
C PHE A 91 -18.27 -0.01 6.31
N LYS A 92 -18.96 0.37 7.39
CA LYS A 92 -18.69 1.63 8.11
C LYS A 92 -17.32 1.61 8.77
N THR A 93 -16.85 0.45 9.21
CA THR A 93 -15.55 0.20 9.85
C THR A 93 -14.56 -0.51 8.93
N ALA A 94 -14.80 -0.48 7.60
CA ALA A 94 -13.95 -1.15 6.63
C ALA A 94 -12.54 -0.53 6.52
N LEU A 95 -11.54 -1.36 6.32
CA LEU A 95 -10.16 -1.00 6.06
C LEU A 95 -9.71 -1.71 4.78
N LEU A 96 -9.05 -0.98 3.89
CA LEU A 96 -8.34 -1.53 2.75
C LEU A 96 -7.08 -2.28 3.23
N GLU A 97 -6.62 -3.23 2.41
CA GLU A 97 -5.31 -3.86 2.56
C GLU A 97 -4.19 -2.83 2.74
N MET A 98 -4.24 -1.73 1.97
CA MET A 98 -3.27 -0.64 2.02
C MET A 98 -3.29 0.10 3.37
N GLU A 99 -4.47 0.29 3.97
CA GLU A 99 -4.59 0.92 5.29
C GLU A 99 -4.03 -0.01 6.38
N ILE A 100 -4.38 -1.30 6.33
CA ILE A 100 -3.94 -2.32 7.29
C ILE A 100 -2.42 -2.43 7.33
N ASN A 101 -1.78 -2.64 6.17
CA ASN A 101 -0.33 -2.79 6.09
C ASN A 101 0.37 -1.43 6.27
N GLY A 102 -0.21 -0.36 5.71
CA GLY A 102 0.36 0.97 5.75
C GLY A 102 0.47 1.52 7.16
N HIS A 103 -0.52 1.27 8.02
CA HIS A 103 -0.52 1.67 9.43
C HIS A 103 0.01 0.59 10.37
N GLU A 104 0.39 -0.57 9.85
CA GLU A 104 0.78 -1.75 10.63
C GLU A 104 -0.27 -2.09 11.70
N PHE A 105 -1.55 -2.13 11.34
CA PHE A 105 -2.63 -2.48 12.27
C PHE A 105 -2.56 -3.94 12.71
N PHE A 106 -1.95 -4.80 11.90
CA PHE A 106 -1.64 -6.17 12.30
C PHE A 106 -0.18 -6.23 12.74
N LYS A 107 0.02 -6.53 14.03
CA LYS A 107 1.33 -6.54 14.67
C LYS A 107 1.80 -7.98 14.83
N PRO A 108 3.11 -8.27 14.65
CA PRO A 108 3.64 -9.58 14.99
C PRO A 108 3.58 -9.81 16.51
N GLY A 109 3.60 -11.08 16.91
CA GLY A 109 3.77 -11.48 18.29
C GLY A 109 5.13 -11.05 18.84
N LYS A 110 5.23 -10.85 20.16
CA LYS A 110 6.44 -10.32 20.83
C LYS A 110 7.70 -11.17 20.58
N GLY A 111 7.54 -12.48 20.37
CA GLY A 111 8.63 -13.41 20.11
C GLY A 111 8.96 -13.61 18.63
N HIS A 112 8.28 -12.90 17.71
CA HIS A 112 8.48 -13.11 16.28
C HIS A 112 9.90 -12.75 15.84
N VAL A 113 10.50 -13.63 15.04
CA VAL A 113 11.77 -13.39 14.37
C VAL A 113 11.57 -13.61 12.87
N VAL A 114 11.95 -12.63 12.06
CA VAL A 114 11.80 -12.70 10.60
C VAL A 114 12.49 -13.95 10.05
N GLY A 115 11.76 -14.71 9.23
CA GLY A 115 12.25 -15.95 8.63
C GLY A 115 12.23 -17.16 9.57
N LYS A 116 11.73 -17.03 10.80
CA LYS A 116 11.61 -18.13 11.76
C LYS A 116 10.18 -18.30 12.25
N GLY A 117 9.66 -19.51 12.11
CA GLY A 117 8.37 -19.91 12.67
C GLY A 117 7.19 -19.08 12.16
N ARG A 118 6.18 -18.95 13.02
CA ARG A 118 4.97 -18.15 12.76
C ARG A 118 5.19 -16.71 13.21
N SER A 119 4.41 -15.80 12.63
CA SER A 119 4.37 -14.39 12.99
C SER A 119 3.58 -14.13 14.26
N GLU A 120 2.66 -15.05 14.61
CA GLU A 120 1.74 -14.89 15.74
C GLU A 120 1.06 -13.52 15.71
N SER A 121 0.68 -13.08 14.49
CA SER A 121 0.19 -11.73 14.29
C SER A 121 -1.19 -11.54 14.92
N TRP A 122 -1.45 -10.33 15.40
CA TRP A 122 -2.69 -9.96 16.08
C TRP A 122 -3.15 -8.56 15.64
N ILE A 123 -4.43 -8.24 15.88
CA ILE A 123 -5.03 -6.96 15.50
C ILE A 123 -4.86 -5.95 16.63
N ASP A 124 -4.22 -4.82 16.35
CA ASP A 124 -4.14 -3.69 17.27
C ASP A 124 -5.46 -2.89 17.27
N TYR A 125 -6.48 -3.44 17.95
CA TYR A 125 -7.82 -2.85 18.02
C TYR A 125 -7.82 -1.43 18.57
N GLN A 126 -6.88 -1.09 19.46
CA GLN A 126 -6.74 0.26 19.98
C GLN A 126 -6.34 1.24 18.87
N GLN A 127 -5.32 0.90 18.08
CA GLN A 127 -4.87 1.73 16.96
C GLN A 127 -5.89 1.78 15.82
N VAL A 128 -6.54 0.65 15.52
CA VAL A 128 -7.63 0.61 14.52
C VAL A 128 -8.79 1.50 14.95
N THR A 129 -9.25 1.38 16.20
CA THR A 129 -10.34 2.20 16.74
C THR A 129 -10.00 3.68 16.69
N LYS A 130 -8.77 4.05 17.08
CA LYS A 130 -8.28 5.43 17.01
C LYS A 130 -8.28 5.97 15.58
N TYR A 131 -7.83 5.16 14.62
CA TYR A 131 -7.82 5.52 13.21
C TYR A 131 -9.25 5.71 12.66
N LEU A 132 -10.13 4.72 12.88
CA LEU A 132 -11.51 4.77 12.42
C LEU A 132 -12.28 5.94 13.06
N ARG A 133 -12.01 6.28 14.33
CA ARG A 133 -12.61 7.45 14.98
C ARG A 133 -12.20 8.77 14.33
N ARG A 134 -10.94 8.89 13.90
CA ARG A 134 -10.46 10.06 13.16
C ARG A 134 -11.09 10.15 11.77
N ARG A 135 -11.21 9.02 11.08
CA ARG A 135 -11.73 8.94 9.71
C ARG A 135 -13.25 9.14 9.63
N ASN A 136 -13.98 8.53 10.56
CA ASN A 136 -15.44 8.39 10.48
C ASN A 136 -16.20 9.14 11.59
N GLY A 137 -15.51 9.68 12.60
CA GLY A 137 -16.14 10.19 13.81
C GLY A 137 -16.45 9.08 14.82
N GLN A 138 -17.45 9.29 15.68
CA GLN A 138 -17.79 8.32 16.72
C GLN A 138 -18.22 6.97 16.12
N LEU A 139 -17.63 5.88 16.62
CA LEU A 139 -18.04 4.52 16.25
C LEU A 139 -19.30 4.13 17.02
N SER A 140 -20.23 3.46 16.34
CA SER A 140 -21.49 3.00 16.93
C SER A 140 -21.35 1.77 17.83
N PHE A 141 -20.19 1.10 17.81
CA PHE A 141 -19.90 -0.08 18.61
C PHE A 141 -18.38 -0.25 18.80
N ASP A 142 -18.00 -1.14 19.72
CA ASP A 142 -16.62 -1.58 19.89
C ASP A 142 -16.29 -2.68 18.88
N ILE A 143 -15.34 -2.40 17.99
CA ILE A 143 -14.94 -3.32 16.91
C ILE A 143 -14.37 -4.64 17.42
N GLU A 144 -13.73 -4.65 18.60
CA GLU A 144 -13.16 -5.86 19.21
C GLU A 144 -14.26 -6.82 19.70
N SER A 145 -15.42 -6.26 20.06
CA SER A 145 -16.60 -7.03 20.46
C SER A 145 -17.33 -7.71 19.30
N SER A 146 -17.00 -7.39 18.04
CA SER A 146 -17.68 -7.95 16.88
C SER A 146 -17.46 -9.47 16.76
N GLU A 147 -18.53 -10.26 16.67
CA GLU A 147 -18.43 -11.72 16.47
C GLU A 147 -17.95 -12.07 15.05
N TYR A 148 -18.32 -11.24 14.07
CA TYR A 148 -18.05 -11.46 12.65
C TYR A 148 -17.23 -10.35 12.05
N VAL A 149 -16.41 -10.71 11.07
CA VAL A 149 -15.67 -9.79 10.20
C VAL A 149 -15.98 -10.10 8.75
N TRP A 150 -15.89 -9.09 7.90
CA TRP A 150 -16.08 -9.20 6.46
C TRP A 150 -14.73 -9.00 5.79
N LEU A 151 -14.16 -10.10 5.29
CA LEU A 151 -12.95 -10.06 4.47
C LEU A 151 -13.37 -9.79 3.03
N PHE A 152 -12.62 -8.96 2.31
CA PHE A 152 -12.96 -8.62 0.94
C PHE A 152 -11.71 -8.39 0.09
N THR A 153 -11.89 -8.45 -1.22
CA THR A 153 -10.89 -8.05 -2.20
C THR A 153 -11.41 -6.89 -3.03
N THR A 154 -10.51 -6.26 -3.78
CA THR A 154 -10.82 -5.07 -4.56
C THR A 154 -10.29 -5.20 -5.98
N SER A 155 -11.00 -4.54 -6.90
CA SER A 155 -10.53 -4.25 -8.24
C SER A 155 -10.64 -2.74 -8.43
N GLY A 156 -9.67 -2.11 -9.09
CA GLY A 156 -9.69 -0.67 -9.15
C GLY A 156 -8.73 -0.04 -10.14
N ILE A 157 -8.76 1.29 -10.10
CA ILE A 157 -7.93 2.18 -10.90
C ILE A 157 -7.18 3.14 -10.00
N PHE A 158 -6.06 3.64 -10.49
CA PHE A 158 -5.26 4.68 -9.86
C PHE A 158 -5.03 5.82 -10.85
N SER A 159 -5.24 7.05 -10.43
CA SER A 159 -4.89 8.25 -11.18
C SER A 159 -3.74 8.97 -10.48
N ASP A 160 -2.70 9.28 -11.24
CA ASP A 160 -1.57 10.09 -10.79
C ASP A 160 -1.76 11.60 -11.04
N GLY A 161 -2.92 11.99 -11.60
CA GLY A 161 -3.24 13.35 -12.03
C GLY A 161 -3.04 13.59 -13.53
N GLU A 162 -2.29 12.73 -14.22
CA GLU A 162 -2.02 12.83 -15.65
C GLU A 162 -2.73 11.72 -16.43
N GLN A 163 -2.75 10.51 -15.87
CA GLN A 163 -3.34 9.35 -16.51
C GLN A 163 -4.03 8.42 -15.52
N ILE A 164 -4.89 7.55 -16.05
CA ILE A 164 -5.60 6.54 -15.28
C ILE A 164 -4.99 5.18 -15.58
N TRP A 165 -4.65 4.49 -14.51
CA TRP A 165 -3.98 3.21 -14.51
C TRP A 165 -4.89 2.13 -13.98
N VAL A 166 -5.06 1.05 -14.74
CA VAL A 166 -5.76 -0.13 -14.26
C VAL A 166 -4.83 -0.92 -13.33
N LEU A 167 -5.33 -1.28 -12.15
CA LEU A 167 -4.60 -2.07 -11.17
C LEU A 167 -4.79 -3.56 -11.43
N ASN A 168 -3.76 -4.35 -11.16
CA ASN A 168 -3.82 -5.81 -11.20
C ASN A 168 -4.66 -6.30 -10.01
N ASP A 169 -5.66 -7.11 -10.29
CA ASP A 169 -6.64 -7.68 -9.35
C ASP A 169 -6.49 -9.21 -9.21
N THR A 170 -5.51 -9.81 -9.89
CA THR A 170 -5.18 -11.24 -9.74
C THR A 170 -4.55 -11.49 -8.39
N GLU A 171 -4.84 -12.62 -7.73
CA GLU A 171 -4.25 -12.99 -6.42
C GLU A 171 -2.77 -13.45 -6.56
N THR A 172 -1.93 -12.57 -7.09
CA THR A 172 -0.49 -12.72 -7.29
C THR A 172 0.27 -11.67 -6.48
N ALA A 173 1.60 -11.71 -6.53
CA ALA A 173 2.43 -10.68 -5.89
C ALA A 173 2.14 -9.27 -6.43
N GLU A 174 1.65 -9.17 -7.66
CA GLU A 174 1.41 -7.92 -8.39
C GLU A 174 0.06 -7.27 -8.05
N LYS A 175 -0.80 -7.91 -7.25
CA LYS A 175 -2.10 -7.32 -6.86
C LYS A 175 -1.93 -5.92 -6.30
N GLY A 176 -2.76 -5.00 -6.79
CA GLY A 176 -2.76 -3.59 -6.42
C GLY A 176 -1.65 -2.76 -7.06
N VAL A 177 -0.79 -3.36 -7.90
CA VAL A 177 0.19 -2.69 -8.75
C VAL A 177 -0.45 -2.41 -10.11
N ARG A 178 -0.01 -1.34 -10.78
CA ARG A 178 -0.42 -1.03 -12.14
C ARG A 178 -0.12 -2.19 -13.10
N ARG A 179 -1.06 -2.50 -13.99
CA ARG A 179 -0.83 -3.43 -15.11
C ARG A 179 0.11 -2.80 -16.14
N LEU A 180 1.07 -3.58 -16.61
CA LEU A 180 1.90 -3.23 -17.75
C LEU A 180 1.16 -3.56 -19.04
N GLU A 181 1.10 -2.62 -19.98
CA GLU A 181 0.42 -2.81 -21.28
C GLU A 181 1.43 -3.22 -22.34
N ASN A 182 2.60 -2.59 -22.35
CA ASN A 182 3.72 -2.90 -23.23
C ASN A 182 5.04 -2.84 -22.45
N PRO A 183 5.40 -3.91 -21.71
CA PRO A 183 6.58 -3.94 -20.86
C PRO A 183 7.87 -3.50 -21.57
N LYS A 184 8.07 -3.89 -22.83
CA LYS A 184 9.27 -3.54 -23.59
C LYS A 184 9.37 -2.03 -23.86
N LYS A 185 8.25 -1.40 -24.23
CA LYS A 185 8.21 0.04 -24.50
C LYS A 185 8.31 0.84 -23.20
N GLU A 186 7.64 0.38 -22.15
CA GLU A 186 7.62 1.06 -20.86
C GLU A 186 8.95 0.96 -20.11
N LEU A 187 9.75 -0.09 -20.35
CA LEU A 187 11.03 -0.33 -19.69
C LEU A 187 12.00 0.86 -19.78
N GLN A 188 12.06 1.56 -20.92
CA GLN A 188 12.94 2.73 -21.08
C GLN A 188 12.61 3.82 -20.05
N SER A 189 11.33 4.15 -19.87
CA SER A 189 10.89 5.15 -18.89
C SER A 189 11.18 4.71 -17.45
N TYR A 190 11.17 3.40 -17.18
CA TYR A 190 11.46 2.86 -15.85
C TYR A 190 12.94 2.86 -15.51
N LEU A 191 13.82 2.70 -16.49
CA LEU A 191 15.26 2.78 -16.27
C LEU A 191 15.65 4.23 -15.94
N VAL A 192 15.06 5.21 -16.62
CA VAL A 192 15.21 6.64 -16.27
C VAL A 192 14.71 6.91 -14.85
N ALA A 193 13.48 6.50 -14.53
CA ALA A 193 12.92 6.69 -13.18
C ALA A 193 13.72 5.92 -12.09
N GLY A 194 14.29 4.76 -12.44
CA GLY A 194 15.11 3.94 -11.57
C GLY A 194 16.47 4.59 -11.28
N GLU A 195 17.10 5.18 -12.29
CA GLU A 195 18.31 6.00 -12.15
C GLU A 195 18.05 7.17 -11.22
N ASP A 196 17.04 8.01 -11.53
CA ASP A 196 16.64 9.15 -10.71
C ASP A 196 16.41 8.74 -9.24
N PHE A 197 15.67 7.64 -9.04
CA PHE A 197 15.38 7.12 -7.72
C PHE A 197 16.65 6.73 -6.96
N LEU A 198 17.56 5.97 -7.59
CA LEU A 198 18.81 5.54 -6.97
C LEU A 198 19.72 6.74 -6.66
N THR A 199 19.85 7.68 -7.60
CA THR A 199 20.60 8.93 -7.45
C THR A 199 20.07 9.77 -6.27
N TRP A 200 18.75 9.83 -6.09
CA TRP A 200 18.12 10.51 -4.94
C TRP A 200 18.28 9.77 -3.62
N GLN A 201 18.48 8.45 -3.63
CA GLN A 201 18.76 7.71 -2.40
C GLN A 201 20.18 7.98 -1.87
N ILE A 202 21.11 8.53 -2.66
CA ILE A 202 22.49 8.78 -2.23
C ILE A 202 22.56 9.99 -1.29
N LYS A 203 23.05 9.76 -0.07
CA LYS A 203 23.29 10.78 0.96
C LYS A 203 24.59 11.54 0.72
N GLU A 204 24.77 12.62 1.47
CA GLU A 204 25.99 13.42 1.44
C GLU A 204 27.26 12.67 1.87
N ASP A 205 27.15 11.57 2.62
CA ASP A 205 28.28 10.72 2.99
C ASP A 205 28.57 9.62 1.97
N GLY A 206 27.80 9.52 0.87
CA GLY A 206 27.95 8.47 -0.14
C GLY A 206 27.19 7.18 0.18
N LYS A 207 26.55 7.06 1.34
CA LYS A 207 25.67 5.92 1.64
C LYS A 207 24.31 6.09 0.97
N PHE A 208 23.64 4.98 0.65
CA PHE A 208 22.24 5.04 0.20
C PHE A 208 21.26 5.05 1.38
N ILE A 209 20.09 5.66 1.17
CA ILE A 209 18.89 5.37 1.94
C ILE A 209 18.35 4.02 1.44
N TYR A 210 18.38 3.01 2.31
CA TYR A 210 17.94 1.64 1.97
C TYR A 210 16.43 1.46 1.95
N GLY A 211 15.70 2.50 2.31
CA GLY A 211 14.25 2.50 2.37
C GLY A 211 13.76 2.91 3.74
N TYR A 212 12.48 2.67 3.94
CA TYR A 212 11.71 3.24 5.04
C TYR A 212 10.92 2.13 5.73
N TYR A 213 10.68 2.29 7.02
CA TYR A 213 9.57 1.66 7.73
C TYR A 213 8.34 2.54 7.47
N PRO A 214 7.48 2.21 6.48
CA PRO A 214 6.39 3.09 6.07
C PRO A 214 5.41 3.34 7.21
N GLY A 215 5.08 2.31 8.00
CA GLY A 215 4.23 2.42 9.19
C GLY A 215 4.71 3.45 10.19
N LEU A 216 6.01 3.47 10.46
CA LEU A 216 6.66 4.33 11.43
C LEU A 216 7.13 5.68 10.87
N GLN A 217 7.09 5.86 9.54
CA GLN A 217 7.68 7.01 8.84
C GLN A 217 9.16 7.22 9.21
N ARG A 218 9.93 6.12 9.30
CA ARG A 218 11.35 6.15 9.69
C ARG A 218 12.23 5.57 8.61
N ILE A 219 13.42 6.13 8.44
CA ILE A 219 14.46 5.55 7.57
C ILE A 219 15.02 4.28 8.21
N LEU A 220 15.30 3.26 7.39
CA LEU A 220 16.00 2.05 7.81
C LEU A 220 17.42 2.38 8.29
N SER A 221 17.76 2.01 9.52
CA SER A 221 19.10 2.25 10.10
C SER A 221 20.13 1.19 9.73
N ASN A 222 19.68 -0.05 9.46
CA ASN A 222 20.58 -1.16 9.19
C ASN A 222 21.20 -1.02 7.80
N TYR A 223 22.50 -1.26 7.73
CA TYR A 223 23.28 -1.10 6.51
C TYR A 223 24.04 -2.39 6.18
N ASN A 224 24.20 -2.66 4.90
CA ASN A 224 24.77 -3.91 4.38
C ASN A 224 25.59 -3.60 3.13
N SER A 225 26.86 -3.98 3.12
CA SER A 225 27.78 -3.68 2.02
C SER A 225 27.42 -4.37 0.70
N VAL A 226 26.88 -5.59 0.73
CA VAL A 226 26.45 -6.30 -0.50
C VAL A 226 25.36 -5.49 -1.22
N ARG A 227 24.33 -5.07 -0.49
CA ARG A 227 23.28 -4.20 -1.03
C ARG A 227 23.83 -2.87 -1.54
N HIS A 228 24.88 -2.35 -0.89
CA HIS A 228 25.51 -1.10 -1.30
C HIS A 228 26.08 -1.25 -2.70
N PHE A 229 27.03 -2.18 -2.87
CA PHE A 229 27.70 -2.38 -4.15
C PHE A 229 26.75 -2.87 -5.24
N SER A 230 25.72 -3.66 -4.93
CA SER A 230 24.68 -4.00 -5.90
C SER A 230 23.89 -2.78 -6.37
N SER A 231 23.65 -1.80 -5.49
CA SER A 231 22.98 -0.54 -5.86
C SER A 231 23.89 0.36 -6.67
N VAL A 232 25.20 0.41 -6.36
CA VAL A 232 26.20 1.11 -7.19
C VAL A 232 26.25 0.51 -8.59
N TYR A 233 26.33 -0.81 -8.69
CA TYR A 233 26.34 -1.52 -9.96
C TYR A 233 25.07 -1.22 -10.78
N ALA A 234 23.90 -1.36 -10.16
CA ALA A 234 22.63 -1.05 -10.84
C ALA A 234 22.55 0.41 -11.31
N LEU A 235 23.06 1.37 -10.53
CA LEU A 235 23.11 2.77 -10.93
C LEU A 235 24.05 2.99 -12.13
N LEU A 236 25.22 2.37 -12.15
CA LEU A 236 26.16 2.48 -13.27
C LEU A 236 25.58 1.89 -14.57
N GLU A 237 24.91 0.74 -14.49
CA GLU A 237 24.21 0.13 -15.64
C GLU A 237 23.07 1.04 -16.13
N ALA A 238 22.33 1.66 -15.22
CA ALA A 238 21.28 2.61 -15.58
C ALA A 238 21.85 3.86 -16.26
N ILE A 239 22.91 4.46 -15.72
CA ILE A 239 23.61 5.61 -16.31
C ILE A 239 24.09 5.30 -17.74
N ASP A 240 24.68 4.13 -17.96
CA ASP A 240 25.17 3.75 -19.30
C ASP A 240 24.01 3.59 -20.28
N PHE A 241 22.91 2.97 -19.82
CA PHE A 241 21.71 2.80 -20.63
C PHE A 241 21.02 4.12 -21.00
N THR A 242 20.90 5.05 -20.05
CA THR A 242 20.21 6.33 -20.25
C THR A 242 21.11 7.39 -20.91
N GLY A 243 22.43 7.22 -20.82
CA GLY A 243 23.42 8.20 -21.29
C GLY A 243 23.61 9.41 -20.37
N ASN A 244 23.06 9.37 -19.16
CA ASN A 244 23.11 10.47 -18.17
C ASN A 244 24.44 10.48 -17.40
N TYR A 245 25.56 10.58 -18.12
CA TYR A 245 26.89 10.44 -17.52
C TYR A 245 27.24 11.45 -16.41
N GLU A 246 26.47 12.52 -16.24
CA GLU A 246 26.60 13.43 -15.10
C GLU A 246 26.43 12.70 -13.74
N ASP A 247 25.54 11.71 -13.67
CA ASP A 247 25.26 10.95 -12.45
C ASP A 247 26.42 10.06 -12.01
N THR A 248 27.40 9.83 -12.89
CA THR A 248 28.67 9.16 -12.56
C THR A 248 29.39 9.85 -11.41
N ARG A 249 29.21 11.16 -11.24
CA ARG A 249 29.76 11.91 -10.09
C ARG A 249 29.22 11.38 -8.77
N ARG A 250 27.92 11.08 -8.70
CA ARG A 250 27.30 10.49 -7.51
C ARG A 250 27.69 9.03 -7.37
N ALA A 251 27.73 8.27 -8.46
CA ALA A 251 28.18 6.87 -8.47
C ALA A 251 29.61 6.71 -7.94
N LYS A 252 30.54 7.60 -8.34
CA LYS A 252 31.92 7.61 -7.84
C LYS A 252 31.98 7.86 -6.33
N LYS A 253 31.18 8.78 -5.83
CA LYS A 253 31.12 9.10 -4.39
C LYS A 253 30.66 7.91 -3.56
N THR A 254 29.60 7.23 -4.01
CA THR A 254 29.13 6.02 -3.32
C THR A 254 30.14 4.88 -3.43
N LEU A 255 30.80 4.71 -4.59
CA LEU A 255 31.85 3.70 -4.74
C LEU A 255 33.04 3.95 -3.80
N GLN A 256 33.48 5.20 -3.69
CA GLN A 256 34.56 5.60 -2.78
C GLN A 256 34.20 5.29 -1.32
N TRP A 257 32.99 5.67 -0.88
CA TRP A 257 32.51 5.36 0.46
C TRP A 257 32.53 3.86 0.77
N GLY A 258 32.23 3.01 -0.21
CA GLY A 258 32.21 1.56 0.00
C GLY A 258 33.60 0.93 0.12
N ILE A 259 34.63 1.56 -0.45
CA ILE A 259 36.00 1.04 -0.50
C ILE A 259 36.86 1.57 0.67
N ASP A 260 36.57 2.79 1.15
CA ASP A 260 37.20 3.38 2.34
C ASP A 260 36.78 2.69 3.65
#